data_AF-K2BZW2-F1
#
_entry.id   AF-K2BZW2-F1
#
_cell.length_a   1.000
_cell.length_b   1.000
_cell.length_c   1.000
_cell.angle_alpha   90.00
_cell.angle_beta   90.00
_cell.angle_gamma   90.00
#
_symmetry.space_group_name_H-M   'P 1'
#
loop_
_entity.id
_entity.type
_entity.pdbx_description
1 polymer ?
#
loop_
_entity_poly.entity_id
_entity_poly.type
_entity_poly.pdbx_seq_one_letter_code
_entity_poly.pdbx_strand_id
1 'polypeptide(L)'
;MSEKLSSISLRAIEILFYALFFSVPLVFAGNTSELFEFNKMWITFAITIAIAFFWTVRIIAEKSLVIKRTPLDIPIALFVLAQIASTVISLDPHTSLWGYYSRFNGGLLSILCYVFLYYAFVSNLNSAKIVKNIFLVSLTSAFIVVLWALPSHFGKDPTCLIFRGAFDVSCWTADFQPKVRIFGTLGQPAWLAAYLVLLIPISLAFSILYKKDELKRSLKSIIFLTLSSLMFLSFLYTRTRSA
;
A
#
# COMPACT_ATOMS: atom_id res chain seq x y z
N MET A 1 32.88 6.21 12.29
CA MET A 1 32.09 4.96 12.38
C MET A 1 30.59 5.24 12.55
N SER A 2 30.19 6.09 13.51
CA SER A 2 28.79 6.47 13.75
C SER A 2 28.11 7.10 12.50
N GLU A 3 28.76 8.04 11.80
CA GLU A 3 28.16 8.66 10.59
C GLU A 3 27.88 7.65 9.46
N LYS A 4 28.81 6.72 9.21
CA LYS A 4 28.64 5.68 8.20
C LYS A 4 27.46 4.76 8.56
N LEU A 5 27.32 4.42 9.85
CA LEU A 5 26.21 3.59 10.35
C LEU A 5 24.86 4.31 10.23
N SER A 6 24.80 5.60 10.55
CA SER A 6 23.60 6.42 10.33
C SER A 6 23.21 6.47 8.85
N SER A 7 24.15 6.74 7.96
CA SER A 7 23.91 6.81 6.51
C SER A 7 23.37 5.48 5.94
N ILE A 8 23.97 4.35 6.35
CA ILE A 8 23.50 3.01 5.96
C ILE A 8 22.08 2.76 6.47
N SER A 9 21.81 3.10 7.74
CA SER A 9 20.49 2.90 8.35
C SER A 9 19.43 3.74 7.64
N LEU A 10 19.73 4.99 7.31
CA LEU A 10 18.83 5.86 6.56
C LEU A 10 18.52 5.29 5.17
N ARG A 11 19.55 4.79 4.46
CA ARG A 11 19.37 4.17 3.16
C ARG A 11 18.55 2.88 3.24
N ALA A 12 18.74 2.08 4.29
CA ALA A 12 17.94 0.89 4.54
C ALA A 12 16.47 1.25 4.78
N ILE A 13 16.18 2.26 5.61
CA ILE A 13 14.82 2.78 5.83
C ILE A 13 14.18 3.22 4.51
N GLU A 14 14.90 3.97 3.68
CA GLU A 14 14.42 4.40 2.35
C GLU A 14 14.03 3.19 1.47
N ILE A 15 14.90 2.18 1.38
CA ILE A 15 14.65 0.97 0.58
C ILE A 15 13.46 0.18 1.14
N LEU A 16 13.33 0.08 2.47
CA LEU A 16 12.22 -0.60 3.13
C LEU A 16 10.88 0.08 2.84
N PHE A 17 10.85 1.42 2.80
CA PHE A 17 9.65 2.13 2.37
C PHE A 17 9.33 1.87 0.89
N TYR A 18 10.31 1.89 -0.01
CA TYR A 18 10.06 1.51 -1.41
C TYR A 18 9.52 0.08 -1.51
N ALA A 19 10.10 -0.86 -0.75
CA ALA A 19 9.61 -2.24 -0.69
C ALA A 19 8.18 -2.31 -0.16
N LEU A 20 7.82 -1.54 0.88
CA LEU A 20 6.47 -1.47 1.44
C LEU A 20 5.45 -1.02 0.38
N PHE A 21 5.68 0.14 -0.24
CA PHE A 21 4.77 0.71 -1.24
C PHE A 21 4.66 -0.14 -2.50
N PHE A 22 5.71 -0.88 -2.86
CA PHE A 22 5.71 -1.79 -3.99
C PHE A 22 5.01 -3.12 -3.70
N SER A 23 5.34 -3.76 -2.58
CA SER A 23 4.96 -5.16 -2.33
C SER A 23 3.58 -5.33 -1.72
N VAL A 24 3.14 -4.42 -0.84
CA VAL A 24 1.86 -4.56 -0.12
C VAL A 24 0.67 -4.68 -1.07
N PRO A 25 0.53 -3.90 -2.15
CA PRO A 25 -0.60 -4.08 -3.08
C PRO A 25 -0.53 -5.39 -3.88
N LEU A 26 0.65 -5.99 -4.01
CA LEU A 26 0.92 -7.13 -4.90
C LEU A 26 0.91 -8.48 -4.20
N VAL A 27 1.21 -8.53 -2.90
CA VAL A 27 1.37 -9.80 -2.20
C VAL A 27 0.02 -10.42 -1.86
N PHE A 28 -0.10 -11.71 -2.13
CA PHE A 28 -1.16 -12.61 -1.70
C PHE A 28 -0.60 -14.06 -1.75
N ALA A 29 -1.20 -14.99 -1.02
CA ALA A 29 -0.76 -16.38 -0.97
C ALA A 29 -1.95 -17.34 -0.83
N GLY A 30 -1.86 -18.53 -1.40
CA GLY A 30 -2.95 -19.51 -1.40
C GLY A 30 -2.93 -20.52 -0.26
N ASN A 31 -1.84 -20.57 0.53
CA ASN A 31 -1.63 -21.52 1.63
C ASN A 31 -1.84 -20.90 3.02
N THR A 32 -2.54 -19.76 3.08
CA THR A 32 -2.86 -19.05 4.32
C THR A 32 -4.35 -19.11 4.61
N SER A 33 -4.74 -18.84 5.85
CA SER A 33 -6.14 -18.85 6.27
C SER A 33 -7.00 -17.84 5.49
N GLU A 34 -6.39 -16.78 4.99
CA GLU A 34 -7.02 -15.80 4.10
C GLU A 34 -6.03 -15.43 3.00
N LEU A 35 -6.51 -15.30 1.76
CA LEU A 35 -5.65 -15.25 0.57
C LEU A 35 -4.93 -13.92 0.42
N PHE A 36 -5.59 -12.80 0.70
CA PHE A 36 -5.16 -11.49 0.26
C PHE A 36 -4.63 -10.61 1.38
N GLU A 37 -5.48 -10.20 2.31
CA GLU A 37 -5.19 -9.19 3.31
C GLU A 37 -4.27 -9.67 4.42
N PHE A 38 -4.41 -10.93 4.85
CA PHE A 38 -3.55 -11.53 5.87
C PHE A 38 -2.08 -11.39 5.45
N ASN A 39 -1.74 -11.81 4.23
CA ASN A 39 -0.39 -11.74 3.69
C ASN A 39 0.16 -10.31 3.63
N LYS A 40 -0.71 -9.34 3.29
CA LYS A 40 -0.34 -7.91 3.24
C LYS A 40 -0.02 -7.34 4.61
N MET A 41 -0.81 -7.71 5.62
CA MET A 41 -0.61 -7.25 6.98
C MET A 41 0.67 -7.83 7.59
N TRP A 42 0.96 -9.11 7.37
CA TRP A 42 2.20 -9.71 7.86
C TRP A 42 3.46 -9.09 7.23
N ILE A 43 3.44 -8.82 5.93
CA ILE A 43 4.54 -8.09 5.28
C ILE A 43 4.66 -6.67 5.85
N THR A 44 3.54 -5.99 6.06
CA THR A 44 3.54 -4.65 6.68
C THR A 44 4.18 -4.69 8.07
N PHE A 45 3.83 -5.67 8.90
CA PHE A 45 4.43 -5.85 10.22
C PHE A 45 5.91 -6.17 10.16
N ALA A 46 6.32 -7.10 9.29
CA ALA A 46 7.73 -7.46 9.12
C ALA A 46 8.59 -6.27 8.67
N ILE A 47 8.11 -5.50 7.69
CA ILE A 47 8.80 -4.28 7.23
C ILE A 47 8.81 -3.21 8.32
N THR A 48 7.71 -3.06 9.07
CA THR A 48 7.63 -2.11 10.19
C THR A 48 8.67 -2.43 11.26
N ILE A 49 8.83 -3.69 11.64
CA ILE A 49 9.85 -4.15 12.59
C ILE A 49 11.25 -3.87 12.05
N ALA A 50 11.50 -4.13 10.76
CA ALA A 50 12.79 -3.83 10.14
C ALA A 50 13.10 -2.32 10.14
N ILE A 51 12.11 -1.47 9.83
CA ILE A 51 12.26 -0.01 9.90
C ILE A 51 12.54 0.42 11.34
N ALA A 52 11.82 -0.14 12.32
CA ALA A 52 12.07 0.13 13.73
C ALA A 52 13.51 -0.22 14.13
N PHE A 53 14.00 -1.40 13.73
CA PHE A 53 15.37 -1.80 13.97
C PHE A 53 16.38 -0.80 13.40
N PHE A 54 16.29 -0.45 12.11
CA PHE A 54 17.23 0.50 11.50
C PHE A 54 17.09 1.91 12.07
N TRP A 55 15.89 2.34 12.45
CA TRP A 55 15.69 3.64 13.07
C TRP A 55 16.32 3.69 14.47
N THR A 56 16.16 2.63 15.28
CA THR A 56 16.83 2.50 16.57
C THR A 56 18.35 2.50 16.42
N VAL A 57 18.91 1.75 15.46
CA VAL A 57 20.35 1.77 15.15
C VAL A 57 20.82 3.20 14.82
N ARG A 58 20.05 3.93 14.01
CA ARG A 58 20.34 5.33 13.68
C ARG A 58 20.32 6.24 14.90
N ILE A 59 19.30 6.11 15.77
CA ILE A 59 19.19 6.90 17.02
C ILE A 59 20.40 6.66 17.93
N ILE A 60 20.83 5.40 18.08
CA ILE A 60 22.01 5.05 18.87
C ILE A 60 23.28 5.64 18.25
N ALA A 61 23.41 5.59 16.92
CA ALA A 61 24.56 6.12 16.20
C ALA A 61 24.65 7.66 16.33
N GLU A 62 23.53 8.37 16.16
CA GLU A 62 23.44 9.83 16.23
C GLU A 62 23.33 10.36 17.67
N LYS A 63 23.10 9.49 18.65
CA LYS A 63 22.82 9.81 20.06
C LYS A 63 21.70 10.83 20.25
N SER A 64 20.79 10.93 19.29
CA SER A 64 19.69 11.88 19.31
C SER A 64 18.44 11.25 18.71
N LEU A 65 17.30 11.52 19.35
CA LEU A 65 16.00 11.14 18.85
C LEU A 65 15.33 12.39 18.27
N VAL A 66 15.40 12.54 16.95
CA VAL A 66 14.71 13.63 16.25
C VAL A 66 13.39 13.10 15.71
N ILE A 67 12.30 13.39 16.42
CA ILE A 67 10.93 13.16 15.93
C ILE A 67 10.41 14.49 15.39
N LYS A 68 10.04 14.51 14.10
CA LYS A 68 9.53 15.72 13.46
C LYS A 68 8.07 15.93 13.87
N ARG A 69 7.78 17.09 14.44
CA ARG A 69 6.42 17.53 14.79
C ARG A 69 5.58 17.78 13.55
N THR A 70 4.31 17.42 13.61
CA THR A 70 3.37 17.59 12.50
C THR A 70 2.06 18.20 13.00
N PRO A 71 1.32 18.94 12.16
CA PRO A 71 -0.01 19.44 12.53
C PRO A 71 -1.01 18.30 12.80
N LEU A 72 -0.68 17.07 12.42
CA LEU A 72 -1.49 15.88 12.66
C LEU A 72 -1.21 15.20 14.00
N ASP A 73 -0.24 15.69 14.80
CA ASP A 73 0.16 15.03 16.05
C ASP A 73 -1.01 14.89 17.05
N ILE A 74 -1.76 15.98 17.26
CA ILE A 74 -2.92 15.97 18.17
C ILE A 74 -4.05 15.09 17.61
N PRO A 75 -4.50 15.24 16.34
CA PRO A 75 -5.48 14.33 15.75
C PRO A 75 -5.11 12.85 15.82
N ILE A 76 -3.85 12.51 15.51
CA ILE A 76 -3.35 11.13 15.57
C ILE A 76 -3.37 10.62 17.01
N ALA A 77 -2.90 11.41 17.97
CA ALA A 77 -2.90 11.02 19.38
C ALA A 77 -4.32 10.76 19.91
N LEU A 78 -5.26 11.67 19.63
CA LEU A 78 -6.67 11.49 20.02
C LEU A 78 -7.29 10.26 19.36
N PHE A 79 -7.01 10.04 18.06
CA PHE A 79 -7.48 8.86 17.35
C PHE A 79 -6.95 7.56 17.97
N VAL A 80 -5.64 7.47 18.22
CA VAL A 80 -5.02 6.28 18.83
C VAL A 80 -5.57 6.05 20.24
N LEU A 81 -5.73 7.09 21.05
CA LEU A 81 -6.32 6.97 22.39
C LEU A 81 -7.76 6.44 22.33
N ALA A 82 -8.57 6.91 21.37
CA ALA A 82 -9.92 6.40 21.16
C ALA A 82 -9.91 4.92 20.73
N GLN A 83 -8.97 4.51 19.87
CA GLN A 83 -8.82 3.12 19.44
C GLN A 83 -8.36 2.20 20.58
N ILE A 84 -7.46 2.67 21.44
CA ILE A 84 -7.04 1.95 22.65
C ILE A 84 -8.22 1.79 23.60
N ALA A 85 -8.95 2.87 23.90
CA ALA A 85 -10.11 2.82 24.78
C ALA A 85 -11.18 1.85 24.24
N SER A 86 -11.47 1.93 22.93
CA SER A 86 -12.37 1.01 22.24
C SER A 86 -11.93 -0.45 22.38
N THR A 87 -10.62 -0.73 22.20
CA THR A 87 -10.06 -2.08 22.31
C THR A 87 -10.16 -2.65 23.72
N VAL A 88 -9.90 -1.83 24.75
CA VAL A 88 -9.94 -2.25 26.16
C VAL A 88 -11.37 -2.50 26.65
N ILE A 89 -12.34 -1.70 26.19
CA ILE A 89 -13.76 -1.80 26.58
C ILE A 89 -14.51 -2.84 25.72
N SER A 90 -13.94 -3.26 24.59
CA SER A 90 -14.56 -4.19 23.63
C SER A 90 -14.97 -5.52 24.28
N LEU A 91 -16.09 -6.06 23.81
CA LEU A 91 -16.55 -7.41 24.15
C LEU A 91 -15.58 -8.50 23.66
N ASP A 92 -14.88 -8.24 22.56
CA ASP A 92 -13.84 -9.12 22.03
C ASP A 92 -12.55 -8.33 21.79
N PRO A 93 -11.70 -8.21 22.83
CA PRO A 93 -10.44 -7.49 22.74
C PRO A 93 -9.44 -8.13 21.76
N HIS A 94 -9.52 -9.45 21.56
CA HIS A 94 -8.61 -10.14 20.64
C HIS A 94 -8.89 -9.73 19.19
N THR A 95 -10.15 -9.75 18.80
CA THR A 95 -10.58 -9.27 17.48
C THR A 95 -10.31 -7.77 17.31
N SER A 96 -10.52 -6.97 18.36
CA SER A 96 -10.18 -5.54 18.33
C SER A 96 -8.67 -5.27 18.19
N LEU A 97 -7.81 -6.12 18.75
CA LEU A 97 -6.36 -5.97 18.65
C LEU A 97 -5.83 -6.37 17.26
N TRP A 98 -6.25 -7.54 16.76
CA TRP A 98 -5.70 -8.16 15.55
C TRP A 98 -6.46 -7.84 14.27
N GLY A 99 -7.71 -7.38 14.37
CA GLY A 99 -8.67 -7.41 13.28
C GLY A 99 -9.42 -8.74 13.23
N TYR A 100 -10.45 -8.81 12.39
CA TYR A 100 -11.30 -9.99 12.27
C TYR A 100 -10.94 -10.80 11.02
N TYR A 101 -11.38 -12.05 10.97
CA TYR A 101 -11.11 -12.92 9.82
C TYR A 101 -11.66 -12.31 8.51
N SER A 102 -10.82 -12.25 7.48
CA SER A 102 -11.07 -11.51 6.22
C SER A 102 -10.87 -9.99 6.27
N ARG A 103 -10.61 -9.38 7.45
CA ARG A 103 -10.29 -7.96 7.67
C ARG A 103 -9.29 -7.75 8.79
N PHE A 104 -8.02 -8.00 8.46
CA PHE A 104 -6.88 -7.86 9.37
C PHE A 104 -6.37 -6.42 9.49
N ASN A 105 -6.72 -5.55 8.54
CA ASN A 105 -6.54 -4.11 8.65
C ASN A 105 -7.70 -3.49 9.44
N GLY A 106 -7.38 -2.64 10.41
CA GLY A 106 -8.33 -1.94 11.26
C GLY A 106 -8.28 -2.37 12.74
N GLY A 107 -7.54 -3.44 13.06
CA GLY A 107 -7.21 -3.75 14.45
C GLY A 107 -6.21 -2.75 15.04
N LEU A 108 -6.18 -2.62 16.37
CA LEU A 108 -5.30 -1.67 17.06
C LEU A 108 -3.82 -1.84 16.65
N LEU A 109 -3.35 -3.08 16.48
CA LEU A 109 -1.95 -3.33 16.08
C LEU A 109 -1.63 -2.73 14.70
N SER A 110 -2.53 -2.90 13.73
CA SER A 110 -2.37 -2.31 12.39
C SER A 110 -2.30 -0.79 12.44
N ILE A 111 -3.15 -0.17 13.26
CA ILE A 111 -3.20 1.28 13.45
C ILE A 111 -1.89 1.78 14.08
N LEU A 112 -1.39 1.11 15.12
CA LEU A 112 -0.10 1.45 15.74
C LEU A 112 1.06 1.33 14.75
N CYS A 113 1.06 0.31 13.90
CA CYS A 113 2.06 0.18 12.83
C CYS A 113 1.98 1.34 11.83
N TYR A 114 0.79 1.74 11.38
CA TYR A 114 0.65 2.87 10.45
C TYR A 114 1.09 4.20 11.06
N VAL A 115 0.76 4.44 12.33
CA VAL A 115 1.20 5.63 13.08
C VAL A 115 2.73 5.64 13.19
N PHE A 116 3.33 4.51 13.55
CA PHE A 116 4.78 4.37 13.59
C PHE A 116 5.42 4.63 12.23
N LEU A 117 4.91 4.01 11.16
CA LEU A 117 5.40 4.18 9.79
C LEU A 117 5.30 5.64 9.34
N TYR A 118 4.21 6.33 9.70
CA TYR A 118 4.06 7.76 9.45
C TYR A 118 5.19 8.58 10.09
N TYR A 119 5.43 8.40 11.39
CA TYR A 119 6.48 9.15 12.09
C TYR A 119 7.89 8.77 11.64
N ALA A 120 8.12 7.48 11.36
CA ALA A 120 9.38 7.01 10.79
C ALA A 120 9.61 7.66 9.42
N PHE A 121 8.58 7.76 8.58
CA PHE A 121 8.66 8.42 7.28
C PHE A 121 9.00 9.91 7.42
N VAL A 122 8.20 10.67 8.15
CA VAL A 122 8.36 12.13 8.26
C VAL A 122 9.65 12.53 8.99
N SER A 123 10.13 11.71 9.93
CA SER A 123 11.35 11.99 10.69
C SER A 123 12.64 11.61 9.93
N ASN A 124 12.59 10.62 9.04
CA ASN A 124 13.79 10.13 8.33
C ASN A 124 13.84 10.61 6.87
N LEU A 125 12.70 10.69 6.17
CA LEU A 125 12.64 10.84 4.71
C LEU A 125 12.04 12.19 4.30
N ASN A 126 12.84 13.26 4.34
CA ASN A 126 12.40 14.64 4.03
C ASN A 126 12.82 15.15 2.65
N SER A 127 13.31 14.29 1.75
CA SER A 127 13.75 14.70 0.41
C SER A 127 12.61 14.63 -0.62
N ALA A 128 12.40 15.72 -1.36
CA ALA A 128 11.46 15.74 -2.49
C ALA A 128 11.75 14.66 -3.54
N LYS A 129 13.04 14.29 -3.72
CA LYS A 129 13.45 13.20 -4.61
C LYS A 129 12.92 11.84 -4.12
N ILE A 130 12.99 11.58 -2.83
CA ILE A 130 12.50 10.32 -2.22
C ILE A 130 10.98 10.24 -2.36
N VAL A 131 10.26 11.32 -2.05
CA VAL A 131 8.80 11.39 -2.20
C VAL A 131 8.39 11.14 -3.66
N LYS A 132 9.07 11.77 -4.61
CA LYS A 132 8.86 11.49 -6.05
C LYS A 132 9.07 10.02 -6.38
N ASN A 133 10.14 9.40 -5.89
CA ASN A 133 10.41 7.99 -6.12
C ASN A 133 9.33 7.08 -5.52
N ILE A 134 8.81 7.40 -4.33
CA ILE A 134 7.69 6.66 -3.73
C ILE A 134 6.47 6.71 -4.63
N PHE A 135 6.12 7.88 -5.18
CA PHE A 135 5.01 7.96 -6.12
C PHE A 135 5.25 7.10 -7.37
N LEU A 136 6.46 7.12 -7.93
CA LEU A 136 6.79 6.27 -9.09
C LEU A 136 6.72 4.76 -8.76
N VAL A 137 7.19 4.36 -7.57
CA VAL A 137 7.11 2.98 -7.09
C VAL A 137 5.64 2.56 -6.90
N SER A 138 4.83 3.40 -6.26
CA SER A 138 3.39 3.16 -6.08
C SER A 138 2.64 3.07 -7.41
N LEU A 139 2.96 3.94 -8.38
CA LEU A 139 2.39 3.88 -9.74
C LEU A 139 2.83 2.62 -10.49
N THR A 140 4.07 2.17 -10.30
CA THR A 140 4.55 0.91 -10.90
C THR A 140 3.81 -0.29 -10.31
N SER A 141 3.63 -0.32 -8.98
CA SER A 141 2.80 -1.34 -8.33
C SER A 141 1.35 -1.30 -8.84
N ALA A 142 0.74 -0.12 -8.93
CA ALA A 142 -0.62 0.03 -9.43
C ALA A 142 -0.79 -0.43 -10.88
N PHE A 143 0.21 -0.18 -11.73
CA PHE A 143 0.21 -0.71 -13.09
C PHE A 143 0.15 -2.23 -13.09
N ILE A 144 0.96 -2.91 -12.28
CA ILE A 144 0.96 -4.38 -12.16
C ILE A 144 -0.39 -4.87 -11.61
N VAL A 145 -0.93 -4.23 -10.57
CA VAL A 145 -2.25 -4.54 -10.00
C VAL A 145 -3.35 -4.42 -11.07
N VAL A 146 -3.32 -3.36 -11.88
CA VAL A 146 -4.29 -3.12 -12.96
C VAL A 146 -4.20 -4.18 -14.05
N LEU A 147 -2.98 -4.51 -14.50
CA LEU A 147 -2.76 -5.59 -15.46
C LEU A 147 -3.22 -6.95 -14.92
N TRP A 148 -3.17 -7.15 -13.61
CA TRP A 148 -3.69 -8.34 -12.94
C TRP A 148 -5.22 -8.35 -12.89
N ALA A 149 -5.83 -7.22 -12.53
CA ALA A 149 -7.27 -7.15 -12.25
C ALA A 149 -8.11 -7.12 -13.53
N LEU A 150 -7.71 -6.33 -14.54
CA LEU A 150 -8.50 -6.08 -15.76
C LEU A 150 -8.90 -7.33 -16.55
N PRO A 151 -8.02 -8.31 -16.80
CA PRO A 151 -8.37 -9.52 -17.56
C PRO A 151 -9.56 -10.29 -16.95
N SER A 152 -9.71 -10.20 -15.62
CA SER A 152 -10.75 -10.93 -14.89
C SER A 152 -12.16 -10.45 -15.24
N HIS A 153 -12.33 -9.18 -15.65
CA HIS A 153 -13.59 -8.67 -16.18
C HIS A 153 -14.03 -9.46 -17.44
N PHE A 154 -13.06 -9.83 -18.28
CA PHE A 154 -13.27 -10.59 -19.51
C PHE A 154 -13.28 -12.11 -19.29
N GLY A 155 -13.31 -12.56 -18.03
CA GLY A 155 -13.38 -13.97 -17.67
C GLY A 155 -12.04 -14.70 -17.65
N LYS A 156 -10.92 -13.98 -17.64
CA LYS A 156 -9.57 -14.54 -17.57
C LYS A 156 -8.86 -14.03 -16.32
N ASP A 157 -8.79 -14.82 -15.25
CA ASP A 157 -8.17 -14.36 -14.00
C ASP A 157 -6.77 -14.97 -13.78
N PRO A 158 -5.70 -14.15 -13.71
CA PRO A 158 -4.36 -14.63 -13.39
C PRO A 158 -4.27 -15.32 -12.02
N THR A 159 -5.15 -14.97 -11.07
CA THR A 159 -5.22 -15.59 -9.75
C THR A 159 -5.66 -17.06 -9.84
N CYS A 160 -6.68 -17.35 -10.66
CA CYS A 160 -7.11 -18.73 -10.92
C CYS A 160 -6.01 -19.53 -11.64
N LEU A 161 -5.29 -18.88 -12.57
CA LEU A 161 -4.18 -19.53 -13.27
C LEU A 161 -3.08 -19.99 -12.30
N ILE A 162 -2.72 -19.17 -11.32
CA ILE A 162 -1.65 -19.49 -10.36
C ILE A 162 -2.09 -20.55 -9.35
N PHE A 163 -3.31 -20.47 -8.84
CA PHE A 163 -3.75 -21.40 -7.78
C PHE A 163 -4.40 -22.68 -8.28
N ARG A 164 -4.96 -22.68 -9.49
CA ARG A 164 -5.69 -23.82 -10.05
C ARG A 164 -5.17 -24.29 -11.41
N GLY A 165 -4.25 -23.55 -12.03
CA GLY A 165 -3.73 -23.87 -13.37
C GLY A 165 -4.69 -23.52 -14.51
N ALA A 166 -5.86 -22.93 -14.23
CA ALA A 166 -6.88 -22.60 -15.21
C ALA A 166 -6.99 -21.08 -15.39
N PHE A 167 -6.84 -20.60 -16.63
CA PHE A 167 -6.96 -19.18 -16.95
C PHE A 167 -8.41 -18.76 -17.23
N ASP A 168 -9.26 -18.99 -16.24
CA ASP A 168 -10.67 -18.62 -16.24
C ASP A 168 -11.04 -17.96 -14.89
N VAL A 169 -12.32 -17.90 -14.55
CA VAL A 169 -12.83 -17.35 -13.28
C VAL A 169 -13.53 -18.40 -12.41
N SER A 170 -13.42 -19.68 -12.78
CA SER A 170 -14.13 -20.79 -12.14
C SER A 170 -13.65 -21.07 -10.71
N CYS A 171 -12.47 -20.56 -10.34
CA CYS A 171 -11.95 -20.73 -8.99
C CYS A 171 -12.70 -19.90 -7.93
N TRP A 172 -13.60 -19.00 -8.33
CA TRP A 172 -14.36 -18.14 -7.43
C TRP A 172 -15.82 -18.55 -7.28
N THR A 173 -16.41 -18.18 -6.15
CA THR A 173 -17.82 -18.46 -5.84
C THR A 173 -18.74 -17.37 -6.39
N ALA A 174 -20.06 -17.61 -6.31
CA ALA A 174 -21.07 -16.64 -6.73
C ALA A 174 -20.99 -15.30 -5.98
N ASP A 175 -20.43 -15.27 -4.77
CA ASP A 175 -20.25 -14.04 -3.98
C ASP A 175 -19.03 -13.22 -4.42
N PHE A 176 -18.07 -13.84 -5.11
CA PHE A 176 -16.83 -13.23 -5.57
C PHE A 176 -16.71 -13.33 -7.10
N GLN A 177 -17.51 -12.58 -7.84
CA GLN A 177 -17.52 -12.62 -9.31
C GLN A 177 -16.62 -11.54 -9.93
N PRO A 178 -15.36 -11.84 -10.29
CA PRO A 178 -14.45 -10.85 -10.86
C PRO A 178 -14.89 -10.35 -12.24
N LYS A 179 -15.74 -11.10 -12.96
CA LYS A 179 -16.39 -10.63 -14.21
C LYS A 179 -17.26 -9.41 -13.97
N VAL A 180 -17.94 -9.34 -12.82
CA VAL A 180 -18.85 -8.23 -12.50
C VAL A 180 -18.11 -7.12 -11.77
N ARG A 181 -17.25 -7.49 -10.81
CA ARG A 181 -16.51 -6.56 -9.95
C ARG A 181 -15.07 -7.02 -9.82
N ILE A 182 -14.15 -6.38 -10.53
CA ILE A 182 -12.74 -6.73 -10.43
C ILE A 182 -12.17 -6.38 -9.06
N PHE A 183 -11.25 -7.20 -8.55
CA PHE A 183 -10.55 -6.97 -7.27
C PHE A 183 -9.04 -7.21 -7.35
N GLY A 184 -8.57 -8.02 -8.31
CA GLY A 184 -7.15 -8.29 -8.54
C GLY A 184 -6.41 -8.79 -7.30
N THR A 185 -5.13 -8.41 -7.16
CA THR A 185 -4.31 -8.79 -6.01
C THR A 185 -4.76 -8.15 -4.69
N LEU A 186 -5.66 -7.17 -4.71
CA LEU A 186 -6.16 -6.52 -3.49
C LEU A 186 -7.20 -7.39 -2.78
N GLY A 187 -7.89 -8.29 -3.48
CA GLY A 187 -8.85 -9.23 -2.87
C GLY A 187 -10.25 -8.68 -2.60
N GLN A 188 -10.47 -7.37 -2.73
CA GLN A 188 -11.80 -6.75 -2.64
C GLN A 188 -11.94 -5.58 -3.62
N PRO A 189 -13.07 -5.42 -4.34
CA PRO A 189 -13.25 -4.33 -5.30
C PRO A 189 -13.18 -2.94 -4.65
N ALA A 190 -13.67 -2.80 -3.41
CA ALA A 190 -13.61 -1.54 -2.67
C ALA A 190 -12.18 -1.11 -2.33
N TRP A 191 -11.32 -2.07 -1.95
CA TRP A 191 -9.92 -1.77 -1.65
C TRP A 191 -9.11 -1.45 -2.90
N LEU A 192 -9.36 -2.19 -4.00
CA LEU A 192 -8.79 -1.86 -5.30
C LEU A 192 -9.18 -0.44 -5.74
N ALA A 193 -10.46 -0.09 -5.63
CA ALA A 193 -10.95 1.24 -5.99
C ALA A 193 -10.28 2.34 -5.16
N ALA A 194 -10.25 2.21 -3.83
CA ALA A 194 -9.63 3.20 -2.95
C ALA A 194 -8.13 3.40 -3.28
N TYR A 195 -7.42 2.30 -3.56
CA TYR A 195 -6.01 2.35 -3.97
C TYR A 195 -5.82 3.09 -5.31
N LEU A 196 -6.66 2.82 -6.30
CA LEU A 196 -6.58 3.45 -7.63
C LEU A 196 -6.96 4.93 -7.59
N VAL A 197 -8.04 5.29 -6.88
CA VAL A 197 -8.52 6.69 -6.76
C VAL A 197 -7.43 7.59 -6.17
N LEU A 198 -6.65 7.09 -5.22
CA LEU A 198 -5.53 7.84 -4.64
C LEU A 198 -4.39 8.09 -5.65
N LEU A 199 -4.16 7.17 -6.59
CA LEU A 199 -3.03 7.22 -7.52
C LEU A 199 -3.35 7.86 -8.88
N ILE A 200 -4.62 7.88 -9.30
CA ILE A 200 -5.08 8.56 -10.51
C ILE A 200 -4.62 10.03 -10.59
N PRO A 201 -4.91 10.90 -9.60
CA PRO A 201 -4.51 12.30 -9.68
C PRO A 201 -2.98 12.46 -9.67
N ILE A 202 -2.25 11.56 -9.02
CA ILE A 202 -0.78 11.57 -8.99
C ILE A 202 -0.23 11.25 -10.38
N SER A 203 -0.76 10.22 -11.05
CA SER A 203 -0.36 9.88 -12.43
C SER A 203 -0.68 11.03 -13.39
N LEU A 204 -1.87 11.63 -13.26
CA LEU A 204 -2.27 12.78 -14.08
C LEU A 204 -1.35 14.00 -13.84
N ALA A 205 -0.95 14.27 -12.59
CA ALA A 205 0.00 15.32 -12.30
C ALA A 205 1.35 15.07 -13.01
N PHE A 206 1.87 13.84 -13.00
CA PHE A 206 3.08 13.51 -13.76
C PHE A 206 2.90 13.69 -15.26
N SER A 207 1.74 13.35 -15.84
CA SER A 207 1.51 13.55 -17.27
C SER A 207 1.59 15.03 -17.65
N ILE A 208 1.02 15.92 -16.84
CA ILE A 208 1.07 17.37 -17.03
C ILE A 208 2.49 17.91 -16.85
N LEU A 209 3.19 17.49 -15.79
CA LEU A 209 4.56 17.96 -15.49
C LEU A 209 5.58 17.56 -16.57
N TYR A 210 5.35 16.45 -17.27
CA TYR A 210 6.21 16.01 -18.38
C TYR A 210 5.77 16.55 -19.75
N LYS A 211 4.72 17.37 -19.85
CA LYS A 211 4.27 17.97 -21.12
C LYS A 211 5.28 19.04 -21.58
N LYS A 212 6.06 18.75 -22.63
CA LYS A 212 7.00 19.68 -23.30
C LYS A 212 7.32 19.24 -24.74
N ASP A 213 7.88 20.15 -25.53
CA ASP A 213 8.24 19.98 -26.95
C ASP A 213 9.29 18.88 -27.24
N GLU A 214 10.05 18.46 -26.22
CA GLU A 214 10.99 17.35 -26.38
C GLU A 214 10.25 15.99 -26.51
N LEU A 215 10.53 15.25 -27.58
CA LEU A 215 9.93 13.93 -27.86
C LEU A 215 9.97 12.98 -26.65
N LYS A 216 11.11 12.87 -25.95
CA LYS A 216 11.27 11.99 -24.78
C LYS A 216 10.36 12.39 -23.61
N ARG A 217 10.08 13.68 -23.44
CA ARG A 217 9.18 14.18 -22.39
C ARG A 217 7.72 13.97 -22.78
N SER A 218 7.38 14.20 -24.05
CA SER A 218 6.07 13.89 -24.61
C SER A 218 5.70 12.40 -24.43
N LEU A 219 6.63 11.48 -24.71
CA LEU A 219 6.42 10.05 -24.48
C LEU A 219 6.12 9.72 -23.01
N LYS A 220 6.86 10.32 -22.06
CA LYS A 220 6.60 10.15 -20.62
C LYS A 220 5.22 10.67 -20.24
N SER A 221 4.81 11.82 -20.77
CA SER A 221 3.48 12.38 -20.56
C SER A 221 2.39 11.41 -21.02
N ILE A 222 2.53 10.84 -22.23
CA ILE A 222 1.59 9.86 -22.79
C ILE A 222 1.54 8.58 -21.94
N ILE A 223 2.68 8.08 -21.44
CA ILE A 223 2.73 6.90 -20.56
C ILE A 223 1.90 7.15 -19.29
N PHE A 224 2.12 8.27 -18.60
CA PHE A 224 1.38 8.58 -17.38
C PHE A 224 -0.11 8.86 -17.62
N LEU A 225 -0.45 9.46 -18.76
CA LEU A 225 -1.85 9.65 -19.16
C LEU A 225 -2.52 8.30 -19.42
N THR A 226 -1.86 7.41 -20.15
CA THR A 226 -2.36 6.05 -20.43
C THR A 226 -2.54 5.27 -19.13
N LEU A 227 -1.57 5.33 -18.22
CA LEU A 227 -1.67 4.70 -16.90
C LEU A 227 -2.86 5.25 -16.11
N SER A 228 -3.05 6.57 -16.10
CA SER A 228 -4.21 7.20 -15.44
C SER A 228 -5.53 6.70 -16.03
N SER A 229 -5.64 6.60 -17.35
CA SER A 229 -6.83 6.09 -18.03
C SER A 229 -7.09 4.61 -17.72
N LEU A 230 -6.04 3.78 -17.66
CA LEU A 230 -6.16 2.36 -17.29
C LEU A 230 -6.60 2.18 -15.83
N MET A 231 -6.03 2.97 -14.91
CA MET A 231 -6.47 2.98 -13.51
C MET A 231 -7.92 3.44 -13.37
N PHE A 232 -8.33 4.46 -14.11
CA PHE A 232 -9.71 4.94 -14.11
C PHE A 232 -10.69 3.90 -14.67
N LEU A 233 -10.35 3.25 -15.79
CA LEU A 233 -11.15 2.15 -16.34
C LEU A 233 -11.30 1.00 -15.33
N SER A 234 -10.20 0.62 -14.69
CA SER A 234 -10.19 -0.42 -13.65
C SER A 234 -11.07 -0.03 -12.47
N PHE A 235 -10.98 1.23 -12.02
CA PHE A 235 -11.85 1.79 -10.99
C PHE A 235 -13.34 1.63 -11.36
N LEU A 236 -13.74 1.98 -12.58
CA LEU A 236 -15.13 1.81 -13.03
C LEU A 236 -15.58 0.33 -12.98
N TYR A 237 -14.69 -0.60 -13.33
CA TYR A 237 -14.98 -2.03 -13.30
C TYR A 237 -15.01 -2.65 -11.88
N THR A 238 -14.56 -1.94 -10.84
CA THR A 238 -14.83 -2.37 -9.46
C THR A 238 -16.32 -2.26 -9.11
N ARG A 239 -17.07 -1.41 -9.84
CA ARG A 239 -18.48 -1.05 -9.63
C ARG A 239 -18.79 -0.70 -8.17
N THR A 240 -17.82 -0.18 -7.44
CA THR A 240 -18.02 0.20 -6.04
C THR A 240 -18.48 1.65 -5.94
N ARG A 241 -19.33 1.93 -4.95
CA ARG A 241 -19.76 3.29 -4.59
C ARG A 241 -19.08 3.82 -3.32
N SER A 242 -18.20 3.00 -2.74
CA SER A 242 -17.63 3.18 -1.40
C SER A 242 -16.18 3.67 -1.42
N ALA A 243 -15.72 4.26 -2.53
CA ALA A 243 -14.34 4.65 -2.76
C ALA A 243 -14.24 6.12 -3.16
#